data_AF-A0A3D2UUB9-F1
#
_entry.id   AF-A0A3D2UUB9-F1
#
_cell.length_a   1.000
_cell.length_b   1.000
_cell.length_c   1.000
_cell.angle_alpha   90.00
_cell.angle_beta   90.00
_cell.angle_gamma   90.00
#
_symmetry.space_group_name_H-M   'P 1'
#
loop_
_entity.id
_entity.type
_entity.pdbx_description
1 polymer ?
#
loop_
_entity_poly.entity_id
_entity_poly.type
_entity_poly.pdbx_seq_one_letter_code
_entity_poly.pdbx_strand_id
1 'polypeptide(L)'
;MKEKLLELLETKGDLPPLSDILINLEGRINDPESDIEEISGLIQTEPVLSGRLIKLSNSVLFGGGRDEVLDLNSAIMRLGL
;
A
#
# COMPACT_ATOMS: atom_id res chain seq x y z
N MET A 1 -14.06 25.32 5.65
CA MET A 1 -13.57 24.24 4.76
C MET A 1 -14.07 22.88 5.22
N LYS A 2 -13.99 22.59 6.53
CA LYS A 2 -14.57 21.40 7.16
C LYS A 2 -16.08 21.24 6.96
N GLU A 3 -16.90 22.27 7.17
CA GLU A 3 -18.36 22.13 6.98
C GLU A 3 -18.73 21.76 5.54
N LYS A 4 -18.06 22.37 4.55
CA LYS A 4 -18.29 22.09 3.13
C LYS A 4 -17.91 20.66 2.74
N LEU A 5 -16.90 20.07 3.38
CA LEU A 5 -16.52 18.67 3.16
C LEU A 5 -17.55 17.72 3.75
N LEU A 6 -18.05 18.01 4.96
CA LEU A 6 -19.09 17.20 5.60
C LEU A 6 -20.40 17.22 4.80
N GLU A 7 -20.80 18.39 4.30
CA GLU A 7 -21.97 18.54 3.43
C GLU A 7 -21.85 17.72 2.13
N LEU A 8 -20.66 17.65 1.54
CA LEU A 8 -20.39 16.81 0.36
C LEU A 8 -20.43 15.31 0.66
N LEU A 9 -20.00 14.90 1.85
CA LEU A 9 -20.08 13.50 2.29
C LEU A 9 -21.52 13.06 2.51
N GLU A 10 -22.37 13.92 3.07
CA GLU A 10 -23.80 13.64 3.28
C GLU A 10 -24.59 13.60 1.95
N THR A 11 -24.26 14.47 1.01
CA THR A 11 -25.01 14.61 -0.26
C THR A 11 -24.55 13.67 -1.38
N LYS A 12 -23.29 13.22 -1.36
CA LYS A 12 -22.70 12.31 -2.37
C LYS A 12 -22.17 11.01 -1.76
N GLY A 13 -22.72 10.58 -0.63
CA GLY A 13 -22.21 9.54 0.28
C GLY A 13 -22.04 8.13 -0.29
N ASP A 14 -21.31 7.98 -1.38
CA ASP A 14 -20.98 6.73 -2.06
C ASP A 14 -19.46 6.50 -1.99
N LEU A 15 -18.89 6.76 -0.81
CA LEU A 15 -17.51 6.38 -0.53
C LEU A 15 -17.48 4.87 -0.32
N PRO A 16 -16.69 4.14 -1.13
CA PRO A 16 -16.53 2.72 -0.90
C PRO A 16 -15.94 2.51 0.50
N PRO A 17 -16.41 1.51 1.25
CA PRO A 17 -15.77 1.14 2.50
C PRO A 17 -14.31 0.77 2.21
N LEU A 18 -13.39 1.30 3.01
CA LEU A 18 -12.01 0.86 2.98
C LEU A 18 -11.96 -0.57 3.53
N SER A 19 -11.19 -1.46 2.91
CA SER A 19 -11.10 -2.84 3.41
C SER A 19 -10.41 -2.87 4.77
N ASP A 20 -10.85 -3.76 5.66
CA ASP A 20 -10.25 -3.93 6.99
C ASP A 20 -8.74 -4.25 6.91
N ILE A 21 -8.31 -4.90 5.83
CA ILE A 21 -6.90 -5.21 5.56
C ILE A 21 -6.09 -3.93 5.34
N LEU A 22 -6.64 -2.94 4.63
CA LEU A 22 -5.96 -1.65 4.42
C LEU A 22 -5.82 -0.86 5.72
N ILE A 23 -6.85 -0.90 6.58
CA ILE A 23 -6.80 -0.26 7.91
C ILE A 23 -5.75 -0.93 8.79
N ASN A 24 -5.69 -2.27 8.78
CA ASN A 24 -4.68 -3.03 9.53
C ASN A 24 -3.26 -2.73 9.03
N LEU A 25 -3.08 -2.69 7.71
CA LEU A 25 -1.81 -2.37 7.07
C LEU A 25 -1.34 -0.95 7.41
N GLU A 26 -2.24 0.04 7.39
CA GLU A 26 -1.93 1.41 7.81
C GLU A 26 -1.45 1.44 9.27
N GLY A 27 -2.12 0.73 10.17
CA GLY A 27 -1.73 0.64 11.57
C GLY A 27 -0.30 0.11 11.75
N ARG A 28 0.05 -0.95 11.00
CA ARG A 28 1.36 -1.60 11.10
C ARG A 28 2.50 -0.80 10.44
N ILE A 29 2.25 -0.19 9.29
CA ILE A 29 3.26 0.65 8.62
C ILE A 29 3.66 1.85 9.50
N ASN A 30 2.73 2.38 10.30
CA ASN A 30 2.98 3.51 11.18
C ASN A 30 3.53 3.10 12.57
N ASP A 31 3.65 1.80 12.85
CA ASP A 31 4.18 1.29 14.11
C ASP A 31 5.68 0.99 13.96
N PRO A 32 6.58 1.70 14.67
CA PRO A 32 8.02 1.50 14.55
C PRO A 32 8.51 0.13 15.06
N GLU A 33 7.70 -0.60 15.82
CA GLU A 33 8.02 -1.94 16.32
C GLU A 33 7.46 -3.07 15.43
N SER A 34 6.74 -2.73 14.36
CA SER A 34 6.15 -3.72 13.47
C SER A 34 7.19 -4.42 12.61
N ASP A 35 7.00 -5.73 12.45
CA ASP A 35 7.88 -6.58 11.64
C ASP A 35 7.53 -6.47 10.15
N ILE A 36 8.57 -6.31 9.33
CA ILE A 36 8.46 -6.28 7.87
C ILE A 36 7.83 -7.56 7.32
N GLU A 37 8.03 -8.69 7.98
CA GLU A 37 7.48 -9.98 7.59
C GLU A 37 5.96 -10.00 7.77
N GLU A 38 5.44 -9.40 8.85
CA GLU A 38 4.00 -9.26 9.08
C GLU A 38 3.35 -8.29 8.06
N ILE A 39 4.02 -7.17 7.77
CA ILE A 39 3.58 -6.19 6.76
C ILE A 39 3.55 -6.85 5.37
N SER A 40 4.61 -7.57 5.00
CA SER A 40 4.69 -8.29 3.73
C SER A 40 3.61 -9.36 3.62
N GLY A 41 3.33 -10.10 4.70
CA GLY A 41 2.29 -11.12 4.76
C GLY A 41 0.91 -10.54 4.50
N LEU A 42 0.60 -9.37 5.08
CA LEU A 42 -0.66 -8.68 4.80
C LEU A 42 -0.76 -8.20 3.36
N ILE A 43 0.32 -7.61 2.81
CA ILE A 43 0.31 -7.14 1.43
C ILE A 43 0.12 -8.31 0.45
N GLN A 44 0.68 -9.49 0.73
CA GLN A 44 0.46 -10.71 -0.07
C GLN A 44 -1.01 -11.10 -0.15
N THR A 45 -1.80 -10.86 0.90
CA THR A 45 -3.25 -11.14 0.89
C THR A 45 -4.04 -10.18 0.01
N GLU A 46 -3.43 -9.08 -0.45
CA GLU A 46 -4.02 -8.04 -1.29
C GLU A 46 -3.33 -7.99 -2.67
N PRO A 47 -3.82 -8.75 -3.68
CA PRO A 47 -3.16 -8.87 -4.99
C PRO A 47 -2.94 -7.54 -5.69
N VAL A 48 -3.87 -6.60 -5.52
CA VAL A 48 -3.80 -5.29 -6.15
C VAL A 48 -2.65 -4.45 -5.56
N LEU A 49 -2.41 -4.54 -4.25
CA LEU A 49 -1.28 -3.87 -3.60
C LEU A 49 0.04 -4.54 -3.96
N SER A 50 0.07 -5.88 -3.93
CA SER A 50 1.23 -6.67 -4.35
C SER A 50 1.71 -6.29 -5.75
N GLY A 51 0.79 -6.26 -6.73
CA GLY A 51 1.11 -5.88 -8.11
C GLY A 51 1.56 -4.41 -8.23
N ARG A 52 1.00 -3.50 -7.42
CA ARG A 52 1.43 -2.09 -7.40
C ARG A 52 2.86 -1.94 -6.89
N LEU A 53 3.27 -2.66 -5.86
CA LEU A 53 4.64 -2.60 -5.35
C LEU A 53 5.65 -3.18 -6.33
N ILE A 54 5.33 -4.32 -6.96
CA ILE A 54 6.17 -4.88 -8.01
C ILE A 54 6.36 -3.86 -9.14
N LYS A 55 5.27 -3.27 -9.65
CA LYS A 55 5.33 -2.22 -10.68
C LYS A 55 6.16 -1.01 -10.23
N LEU A 56 6.01 -0.57 -8.98
CA LEU A 56 6.76 0.57 -8.44
C LEU A 56 8.26 0.24 -8.34
N SER A 57 8.62 -0.97 -7.90
CA SER A 57 10.00 -1.43 -7.80
C SER A 57 10.71 -1.53 -9.17
N ASN A 58 9.94 -1.67 -10.24
CA ASN A 58 10.42 -1.66 -11.63
C ASN A 58 10.36 -0.27 -12.30
N SER A 59 9.88 0.76 -11.59
CA SER A 59 9.85 2.13 -12.12
C SER A 59 11.26 2.68 -12.37
N VAL A 60 11.38 3.74 -13.18
CA VAL A 60 12.68 4.39 -13.43
C VAL A 60 13.36 4.81 -12.12
N LEU A 61 12.59 5.35 -11.17
CA LEU A 61 13.10 5.86 -9.89
C LEU A 61 13.70 4.75 -9.01
N PHE A 62 13.02 3.62 -8.89
CA PHE A 62 13.43 2.55 -7.98
C PHE A 62 14.19 1.43 -8.69
N GLY A 63 13.81 1.07 -9.92
CA GLY A 63 14.45 0.02 -10.71
C GLY A 63 15.80 0.45 -11.26
N GLY A 64 15.92 1.68 -11.76
CA GLY A 64 17.19 2.25 -12.22
C GLY A 64 17.90 1.44 -13.32
N GLY A 65 17.16 0.65 -14.10
CA GLY A 65 17.72 -0.23 -15.14
C GLY A 65 18.28 -1.56 -14.64
N ARG A 66 18.08 -1.90 -13.36
CA ARG A 66 18.33 -3.25 -12.82
C ARG A 66 17.36 -4.27 -13.40
N ASP A 67 17.65 -5.55 -13.19
CA ASP A 67 16.77 -6.65 -13.59
C ASP A 67 15.34 -6.47 -13.06
N GLU A 68 14.40 -6.98 -13.85
CA GLU A 68 12.98 -6.95 -13.56
C GLU A 68 12.67 -7.75 -12.28
N VAL A 69 11.92 -7.12 -11.38
CA VAL A 69 11.37 -7.74 -10.18
C VAL A 69 10.03 -8.37 -10.53
N LEU A 70 9.84 -9.65 -10.15
CA LEU A 70 8.63 -10.42 -10.44
C LEU A 70 7.87 -10.87 -9.19
N ASP A 71 8.46 -10.72 -8.01
CA ASP A 71 7.87 -11.14 -6.74
C ASP A 71 7.88 -10.00 -5.72
N LEU A 72 7.00 -10.11 -4.72
CA LEU A 72 6.78 -9.06 -3.73
C LEU A 72 7.96 -8.90 -2.76
N ASN A 73 8.65 -9.98 -2.37
CA ASN A 73 9.77 -9.88 -1.42
C ASN A 73 10.92 -9.09 -2.05
N SER A 74 11.27 -9.42 -3.30
CA SER A 74 12.23 -8.65 -4.09
C SER A 74 11.81 -7.18 -4.27
N ALA A 75 10.51 -6.92 -4.44
CA ALA A 75 9.98 -5.56 -4.53
C ALA A 75 10.15 -4.79 -3.22
N ILE A 76 9.80 -5.41 -2.09
CA ILE A 76 9.94 -4.84 -0.73
C ILE A 76 11.40 -4.49 -0.45
N MET A 77 12.33 -5.43 -0.66
CA MET A 77 13.76 -5.17 -0.47
C MET A 77 14.28 -4.02 -1.33
N ARG A 78 13.79 -3.90 -2.57
CA ARG A 78 14.21 -2.81 -3.47
C ARG A 78 13.65 -1.45 -3.04
N LEU A 79 12.45 -1.43 -2.47
CA LEU A 79 11.78 -0.21 -2.01
C LEU A 79 12.25 0.26 -0.63
N GLY A 80 12.81 -0.64 0.19
CA GLY A 80 13.35 -0.33 1.51
C GLY A 80 12.26 -0.06 2.55
N LEU A 81 11.22 -0.90 2.54
CA LEU A 81 10.25 -1.00 3.64
C LEU A 81 10.86 -1.79 4.81
#